data_AF-A0A7J5KZ87-F1
#
_entry.id   AF-A0A7J5KZ87-F1
#
_cell.length_a   1.000
_cell.length_b   1.000
_cell.length_c   1.000
_cell.angle_alpha   90.00
_cell.angle_beta   90.00
_cell.angle_gamma   90.00
#
_symmetry.space_group_name_H-M   'P 1'
#
loop_
_entity.id
_entity.type
_entity.pdbx_description
1 polymer ?
#
loop_
_entity_poly.entity_id
_entity_poly.type
_entity_poly.pdbx_seq_one_letter_code
_entity_poly.pdbx_strand_id
1 'polypeptide(L)' 'QLRLSLKSAVSISLDGNNIVIKAQPRQGWAEAAKRAHENGDDELLIPDVFEDEKFEDWTW' A
#
# COMPACT_ATOMS: atom_id res chain seq x y z
N GLN A 1 -15.87 5.21 10.67
CA GLN A 1 -15.46 4.78 12.03
C GLN A 1 -14.16 3.99 11.92
N LEU A 2 -13.15 4.27 12.76
CA LEU A 2 -11.86 3.58 12.75
C LEU A 2 -12.01 2.18 13.39
N ARG A 3 -11.67 1.10 12.66
CA ARG A 3 -11.80 -0.30 13.13
C ARG A 3 -10.51 -0.76 13.83
N LEU A 4 -10.25 -0.26 15.04
CA LEU A 4 -9.06 -0.60 15.84
C LEU A 4 -9.32 -1.80 16.76
N SER A 5 -8.24 -2.52 17.11
CA SER A 5 -8.21 -3.60 18.09
C SER A 5 -7.04 -3.41 19.06
N LEU A 6 -6.97 -4.21 20.13
CA LEU A 6 -5.85 -4.17 21.09
C LEU A 6 -4.48 -4.46 20.45
N LYS A 7 -4.44 -5.15 19.30
CA LYS A 7 -3.21 -5.46 18.56
C LYS A 7 -2.89 -4.46 17.46
N SER A 8 -3.73 -3.44 17.27
CA SER A 8 -3.56 -2.50 16.17
C SER A 8 -2.36 -1.59 16.42
N ALA A 9 -1.46 -1.50 15.44
CA ALA A 9 -0.43 -0.48 15.42
C ALA A 9 -1.08 0.91 15.29
N VAL A 10 -0.55 1.90 16.00
CA VAL A 10 -1.03 3.28 15.93
C VAL A 10 0.17 4.22 15.99
N SER A 11 0.06 5.39 15.38
CA SER A 11 1.00 6.48 15.65
C SER A 11 0.48 7.33 16.78
N ILE A 12 1.36 7.63 17.73
CA ILE A 12 1.07 8.47 18.88
C ILE A 12 1.90 9.75 18.74
N SER A 13 1.25 10.90 18.95
CA SER A 13 1.89 12.21 18.95
C SER A 13 1.28 13.10 20.03
N LEU A 14 2.04 14.10 20.47
CA LEU A 14 1.53 15.16 21.35
C LEU A 14 1.03 16.34 20.49
N ASP A 15 -0.16 16.85 20.81
CA ASP A 15 -0.69 18.08 20.22
C ASP A 15 -1.17 19.00 21.36
N GLY A 16 -0.31 19.95 21.73
CA GLY A 16 -0.47 20.76 22.95
C GLY A 16 -0.54 19.88 24.20
N ASN A 17 -1.66 19.92 24.90
CA ASN A 17 -1.93 19.09 26.08
C ASN A 17 -2.65 17.78 25.77
N ASN A 18 -2.85 17.45 24.50
CA ASN A 18 -3.57 16.25 24.07
C ASN A 18 -2.61 15.17 23.57
N ILE A 19 -2.93 13.91 23.86
CA ILE A 19 -2.34 12.76 23.18
C ILE A 19 -3.23 12.43 21.99
N VAL A 20 -2.66 12.50 20.80
CA VAL A 20 -3.34 12.16 19.55
C VAL A 20 -2.92 10.76 19.12
N ILE A 21 -3.91 9.90 18.91
CA ILE A 21 -3.72 8.53 18.44
C ILE A 21 -4.32 8.42 17.05
N LYS A 22 -3.50 8.10 16.06
CA LYS A 22 -3.96 7.89 14.68
C LYS A 22 -3.79 6.43 14.29
N ALA A 23 -4.82 5.88 13.65
CA ALA A 23 -4.76 4.55 13.06
C ALA A 23 -3.62 4.49 12.03
N GLN A 24 -2.79 3.45 12.10
CA GLN A 24 -1.81 3.19 11.05
C GLN A 24 -2.52 2.49 9.88
N PRO A 25 -2.59 3.11 8.68
CA PRO A 25 -3.16 2.47 7.53
C PRO A 25 -2.31 1.25 7.12
N ARG A 26 -2.93 0.28 6.44
CA ARG A 26 -2.25 -0.85 5.80
C ARG A 26 -1.46 -1.77 6.75
N GLN A 27 -1.92 -1.94 7.99
CA GLN A 27 -1.34 -2.94 8.90
C GLN A 27 -1.36 -4.34 8.27
N GLY A 28 -0.22 -5.02 8.32
CA GLY A 28 -0.05 -6.35 7.74
C GLY A 28 0.09 -6.38 6.21
N TRP A 29 0.05 -5.22 5.51
CA TRP A 29 0.19 -5.21 4.06
C TRP A 29 1.58 -5.62 3.60
N ALA A 30 2.64 -5.31 4.35
CA ALA A 30 4.00 -5.74 3.99
C ALA A 30 4.08 -7.28 3.87
N GLU A 31 3.52 -7.99 4.84
CA GLU A 31 3.53 -9.44 4.86
C GLU A 31 2.53 -10.04 3.86
N ALA A 32 1.39 -9.38 3.65
CA ALA A 32 0.45 -9.77 2.60
C ALA A 32 1.05 -9.59 1.20
N ALA A 33 1.79 -8.51 0.96
CA ALA A 33 2.46 -8.24 -0.31
C ALA A 33 3.59 -9.24 -0.58
N LYS A 34 4.40 -9.60 0.43
CA LYS A 34 5.39 -10.68 0.31
C LYS A 34 4.74 -12.00 -0.09
N ARG A 35 3.63 -12.37 0.55
CA ARG A 35 2.90 -13.60 0.20
C ARG A 35 2.29 -13.54 -1.20
N ALA A 36 1.74 -12.38 -1.60
CA ALA A 36 1.24 -12.19 -2.96
C ALA A 36 2.35 -12.41 -3.98
N HIS A 37 3.54 -11.87 -3.73
CA HIS A 37 4.71 -12.09 -4.55
C HIS A 37 5.17 -13.55 -4.59
N GLU A 38 5.25 -14.22 -3.43
CA GLU A 38 5.58 -15.65 -3.34
C GLU A 38 4.61 -16.55 -4.11
N ASN A 39 3.35 -16.12 -4.23
CA ASN A 39 2.32 -16.80 -5.00
C ASN A 39 2.31 -16.45 -6.50
N GLY A 40 3.06 -15.41 -6.92
CA GLY A 40 2.95 -14.83 -8.27
C GLY A 40 1.66 -14.04 -8.51
N ASP A 41 0.93 -13.66 -7.45
CA ASP A 41 -0.32 -12.88 -7.55
C ASP A 41 -0.07 -11.44 -8.03
N ASP A 42 1.19 -10.98 -8.01
CA ASP A 42 1.63 -9.67 -8.49
C ASP A 42 2.24 -9.71 -9.90
N GLU A 43 2.28 -10.88 -10.54
CA GLU A 43 2.72 -10.99 -11.93
C GLU A 43 1.69 -10.40 -12.89
N LEU A 44 2.19 -9.67 -13.89
CA LEU A 44 1.34 -9.10 -14.92
C LEU A 44 0.75 -10.21 -15.80
N LEU A 45 -0.57 -10.27 -15.89
CA LEU A 45 -1.27 -11.20 -16.80
C LEU A 45 -1.04 -10.85 -18.28
N ILE A 46 -0.68 -9.60 -18.55
CA ILE A 46 -0.47 -9.04 -19.89
C ILE A 46 0.78 -8.16 -19.80
N PRO A 47 1.70 -8.19 -20.79
CA PRO A 47 2.88 -7.33 -20.79
C PRO A 47 2.53 -5.85 -20.60
N ASP A 48 3.38 -5.13 -19.87
CA ASP A 48 3.24 -3.68 -19.62
C ASP A 48 3.44 -2.85 -20.90
N VAL A 49 4.19 -3.40 -21.86
CA VAL A 49 4.42 -2.81 -23.18
C VAL A 49 4.17 -3.86 -24.24
N PHE A 50 3.32 -3.54 -25.21
CA PHE A 50 3.05 -4.42 -26.35
C PHE A 50 4.11 -4.25 -27.45
N GLU A 51 4.30 -5.29 -28.27
CA GLU A 51 5.26 -5.24 -29.39
C GLU A 51 4.93 -4.16 -30.42
N ASP A 52 3.64 -3.83 -30.57
CA ASP A 52 3.13 -2.82 -31.49
C ASP A 52 2.84 -1.46 -30.83
N GLU A 53 3.18 -1.30 -29.54
CA GLU A 53 2.98 -0.05 -28.84
C GLU A 53 3.96 1.03 -29.31
N LYS A 54 3.42 2.21 -29.64
CA LYS A 54 4.19 3.37 -30.09
C LYS A 54 4.05 4.51 -29.08
N PHE A 55 5.18 5.00 -28.58
CA PHE A 55 5.26 6.11 -27.62
C PHE A 55 5.53 7.48 -28.30
N GLU A 56 5.40 7.53 -29.62
CA GLU A 56 5.80 8.66 -30.48
C GLU A 56 5.03 9.96 -30.17
N ASP A 57 3.81 9.85 -29.60
CA ASP A 57 2.94 10.98 -29.28
C ASP A 57 3.06 11.49 -27.83
N TRP A 58 3.95 10.90 -27.01
CA TRP A 58 4.11 11.32 -25.61
C TRP A 58 5.11 12.48 -25.51
N THR A 59 4.60 13.70 -25.36
CA THR A 59 5.42 14.87 -25.00
C THR A 59 5.20 15.23 -23.53
N TRP A 60 6.29 15.35 -22.77
CA TRP A 60 6.33 15.74 -21.36
C TRP A 60 5.86 17.18 -21.10
#